data_AF-A0A267FMS2-F1
#
_entry.id   AF-A0A267FMS2-F1
#
_cell.length_a   1.000
_cell.length_b   1.000
_cell.length_c   1.000
_cell.angle_alpha   90.00
_cell.angle_beta   90.00
_cell.angle_gamma   90.00
#
_symmetry.space_group_name_H-M   'P 1'
#
loop_
_entity.id
_entity.type
_entity.pdbx_description
1 polymer ?
#
loop_
_entity_poly.entity_id
_entity_poly.type
_entity_poly.pdbx_seq_one_letter_code
_entity_poly.pdbx_strand_id
1 'polypeptide(L)'
;MSKARGSLADPAVMQVAGDQVGVELEKSDISLTKRDPKNINQHLTAIQFEDIIAEPDPTVFSFDSVWTISYKVFTTTKLWCYRISSLICAIPAAICWGIEFACLSFCTIWCWQPSIKAYEISLWYTSRIYEVLLKAFMEPCFHAIGKMFSHIVVNVRQSG
;
A
#
# COMPACT_ATOMS: atom_id res chain seq x y z
N MET A 1 37.35 -17.58 41.87
CA MET A 1 35.89 -17.41 41.78
C MET A 1 35.54 -17.17 40.32
N SER A 2 34.67 -18.02 39.78
CA SER A 2 34.45 -18.27 38.35
C SER A 2 33.77 -17.12 37.59
N LYS A 3 34.22 -16.86 36.36
CA LYS A 3 33.57 -15.96 35.38
C LYS A 3 32.58 -16.82 34.57
N ALA A 4 31.29 -16.73 34.90
CA ALA A 4 30.23 -17.45 34.19
C ALA A 4 29.87 -16.71 32.89
N ARG A 5 30.08 -17.43 31.79
CA ARG A 5 29.79 -17.09 30.41
C ARG A 5 28.26 -17.16 30.21
N GLY A 6 27.62 -16.02 30.00
CA GLY A 6 26.22 -15.98 29.55
C GLY A 6 26.14 -16.47 28.11
N SER A 7 25.45 -17.59 27.91
CA SER A 7 25.19 -18.22 26.62
C SER A 7 24.40 -17.27 25.73
N LEU A 8 25.02 -16.76 24.66
CA LEU A 8 24.28 -16.20 23.52
C LEU A 8 23.51 -17.37 22.90
N ALA A 9 22.19 -17.25 22.85
CA ALA A 9 21.33 -18.21 22.17
C ALA A 9 21.73 -18.23 20.68
N ASP A 10 22.11 -19.41 20.18
CA ASP A 10 22.37 -19.62 18.77
C ASP A 10 21.11 -19.27 17.96
N PRO A 11 21.21 -18.52 16.85
CA PRO A 11 20.06 -18.25 15.99
C PRO A 11 19.54 -19.58 15.46
N ALA A 12 18.23 -19.80 15.50
CA ALA A 12 17.60 -21.00 14.98
C ALA A 12 17.86 -21.12 13.47
N VAL A 13 18.80 -21.97 13.07
CA VAL A 13 19.13 -22.25 11.67
C VAL A 13 18.14 -23.29 11.14
N MET A 14 17.35 -22.92 10.14
CA MET A 14 16.44 -23.84 9.44
C MET A 14 17.01 -24.17 8.06
N GLN A 15 17.23 -25.45 7.79
CA GLN A 15 17.73 -25.91 6.49
C GLN A 15 16.56 -26.20 5.54
N VAL A 16 16.53 -25.51 4.40
CA VAL A 16 15.59 -25.80 3.30
C VAL A 16 16.42 -25.92 2.02
N ALA A 17 16.30 -27.07 1.33
CA ALA A 17 17.02 -27.38 0.09
C ALA A 17 18.57 -27.30 0.15
N GLY A 18 19.18 -27.48 1.33
CA GLY A 18 20.64 -27.60 1.50
C GLY A 18 21.39 -26.28 1.71
N ASP A 19 20.72 -25.14 1.54
CA ASP A 19 21.30 -23.82 1.86
C ASP A 19 20.92 -23.39 3.28
N GLN A 20 21.88 -22.76 3.98
CA GLN A 20 21.66 -22.19 5.29
C GLN A 20 20.92 -20.86 5.15
N VAL A 21 19.62 -20.87 5.43
CA VAL A 21 18.83 -19.63 5.46
C VAL A 21 18.94 -19.06 6.87
N GLY A 22 19.82 -18.07 7.04
CA GLY A 22 19.82 -17.23 8.22
C GLY A 22 18.55 -16.37 8.23
N VAL A 23 17.77 -16.42 9.31
CA VAL A 23 16.67 -15.48 9.52
C VAL A 23 17.29 -14.13 9.87
N GLU A 24 17.74 -13.40 8.86
CA GLU A 24 18.18 -12.02 8.99
C GLU A 24 16.92 -11.15 8.95
N LEU A 25 16.49 -10.70 10.13
CA LEU A 25 15.43 -9.71 10.28
C LEU A 25 15.88 -8.44 9.55
N GLU A 26 15.49 -8.32 8.28
CA GLU A 26 15.68 -7.15 7.43
C GLU A 26 15.15 -5.93 8.20
N LYS A 27 16.09 -5.15 8.75
CA LYS A 27 15.80 -4.05 9.67
C LYS A 27 15.39 -2.84 8.83
N SER A 28 14.26 -2.96 8.15
CA SER A 28 13.63 -1.83 7.48
C SER A 28 13.50 -0.69 8.49
N ASP A 29 13.96 0.50 8.12
CA ASP A 29 13.98 1.70 8.97
C ASP A 29 12.56 2.11 9.37
N ILE A 30 12.01 1.44 10.38
CA ILE A 30 10.74 1.78 10.99
C ILE A 30 10.91 3.08 11.78
N SER A 31 10.55 4.21 11.16
CA SER A 31 10.53 5.50 11.83
C SER A 31 9.49 5.49 12.97
N LEU A 32 9.96 5.28 14.20
CA LEU A 32 9.11 5.25 15.40
C LEU A 32 8.42 6.60 15.67
N THR A 33 8.97 7.68 15.09
CA THR A 33 8.51 9.06 15.27
C THR A 33 7.33 9.40 14.35
N LYS A 34 7.24 8.82 13.14
CA LYS A 34 6.17 9.12 12.17
C LYS A 34 5.37 7.86 11.81
N ARG A 35 4.41 7.51 12.68
CA ARG A 35 3.57 6.32 12.53
C ARG A 35 2.50 6.43 11.42
N ASP A 36 2.18 7.63 10.98
CA ASP A 36 1.29 7.89 9.83
C ASP A 36 1.99 8.79 8.79
N PRO A 37 2.94 8.25 8.01
CA PRO A 37 3.70 9.04 7.04
C PRO A 37 2.85 9.55 5.88
N LYS A 38 1.76 8.84 5.56
CA LYS A 38 0.82 9.13 4.46
C LYS A 38 -0.38 9.98 4.90
N ASN A 39 -0.47 10.28 6.19
CA ASN A 39 -1.50 11.12 6.79
C ASN A 39 -2.92 10.62 6.45
N ILE A 40 -3.14 9.31 6.57
CA ILE A 40 -4.44 8.68 6.27
C ILE A 40 -5.46 8.92 7.40
N ASN A 41 -4.99 9.19 8.63
CA ASN A 41 -5.82 9.31 9.82
C ASN A 41 -6.01 10.76 10.29
N GLN A 42 -5.94 11.75 9.38
CA GLN A 42 -6.05 13.18 9.72
C GLN A 42 -7.30 13.51 10.57
N HIS A 43 -8.42 12.87 10.26
CA HIS A 43 -9.70 13.08 10.94
C HIS A 43 -9.69 12.66 12.42
N LEU A 44 -8.83 11.72 12.84
CA LEU A 44 -8.76 11.24 14.23
C LEU A 44 -7.93 12.17 15.13
N THR A 45 -6.99 12.91 14.54
CA THR A 45 -6.10 13.83 15.26
C THR A 45 -6.81 15.14 15.62
N ALA A 46 -7.88 15.50 14.90
CA ALA A 46 -8.55 16.80 15.02
C ALA A 46 -9.61 16.89 16.13
N ILE A 47 -9.96 15.79 16.81
CA ILE A 47 -11.02 15.79 17.83
C ILE A 47 -10.46 16.30 19.17
N GLN A 48 -10.78 17.54 19.54
CA GLN A 48 -10.36 18.18 20.78
C GLN A 48 -11.34 17.92 21.94
N PHE A 49 -10.95 18.21 23.18
CA PHE A 49 -11.80 18.01 24.36
C PHE A 49 -13.01 18.95 24.30
N GLU A 50 -12.76 20.17 23.86
CA GLU A 50 -13.72 21.25 23.66
C GLU A 50 -14.75 20.91 22.58
N ASP A 51 -14.39 20.10 21.57
CA ASP A 51 -15.33 19.62 20.55
C ASP A 51 -16.34 18.58 21.09
N ILE A 52 -16.04 17.97 22.24
CA ILE A 52 -16.84 16.89 22.85
C ILE A 52 -17.62 17.41 24.05
N ILE A 53 -16.97 18.20 24.90
CA ILE A 53 -17.52 18.78 26.12
C ILE A 53 -17.26 20.27 26.07
N ALA A 54 -18.11 21.00 25.34
CA ALA A 54 -18.15 22.45 25.36
C ALA A 54 -19.16 22.91 26.41
N GLU A 55 -18.71 23.69 27.40
CA GLU A 55 -19.64 24.44 28.25
C GLU A 55 -20.22 25.63 27.45
N PRO A 56 -21.56 25.77 27.33
CA PRO A 56 -22.17 26.86 26.59
C PRO A 56 -22.29 28.13 27.45
N ASP A 57 -21.85 29.27 26.88
CA ASP A 57 -22.11 30.64 27.35
C ASP A 57 -21.45 31.04 28.71
N PRO A 58 -20.88 32.27 28.85
CA PRO A 58 -20.13 32.69 30.03
C PRO A 58 -20.89 32.79 31.37
N THR A 59 -22.16 32.39 31.42
CA THR A 59 -23.03 32.51 32.59
C THR A 59 -23.09 31.24 33.45
N VAL A 60 -22.58 30.10 32.96
CA VAL A 60 -22.69 28.77 33.62
C VAL A 60 -21.36 27.99 33.63
N PHE A 61 -20.22 28.67 33.80
CA PHE A 61 -18.92 28.00 33.92
C PHE A 61 -18.82 27.11 35.16
N SER A 62 -18.30 25.89 34.97
CA SER A 62 -17.78 25.09 36.07
C SER A 62 -16.52 25.72 36.67
N PHE A 63 -16.13 25.30 37.87
CA PHE A 63 -14.90 25.79 38.50
C PHE A 63 -13.67 25.49 37.61
N ASP A 64 -12.77 26.47 37.42
CA ASP A 64 -11.56 26.35 36.58
C ASP A 64 -10.69 25.11 36.89
N SER A 65 -10.65 24.72 38.17
CA SER A 65 -9.94 23.52 38.62
C SER A 65 -10.57 22.24 38.08
N VAL A 66 -11.91 22.17 38.05
CA VAL A 66 -12.66 21.03 37.53
C VAL A 66 -12.49 20.94 36.01
N TRP A 67 -12.57 22.07 35.31
CA TRP A 67 -12.32 22.15 33.88
C TRP A 67 -10.92 21.63 33.51
N THR A 68 -9.87 22.12 34.19
CA THR A 68 -8.48 21.73 33.93
C THR A 68 -8.20 20.26 34.24
N ILE A 69 -8.74 19.75 35.37
CA ILE A 69 -8.59 18.33 35.74
C ILE A 69 -9.32 17.43 34.73
N SER A 70 -10.51 17.83 34.30
CA SER A 70 -11.30 17.08 33.31
C SER A 70 -10.56 16.98 31.98
N TYR A 71 -10.00 18.09 31.48
CA TYR A 71 -9.16 18.10 30.29
C TYR A 71 -7.96 17.14 30.39
N LYS A 72 -7.26 17.19 31.54
CA LYS A 72 -6.07 16.35 31.78
C LYS A 72 -6.42 14.86 31.90
N VAL A 73 -7.47 14.52 32.64
CA VAL A 73 -7.94 13.13 32.82
C VAL A 73 -8.47 12.57 31.51
N PHE A 74 -9.24 13.36 30.74
CA PHE A 74 -9.75 12.97 29.43
C PHE A 74 -8.61 12.64 28.46
N THR A 75 -7.65 13.55 28.31
CA THR A 75 -6.52 13.37 27.38
C THR A 75 -5.67 12.16 27.76
N THR A 76 -5.41 11.99 29.06
CA THR A 76 -4.62 10.87 29.58
C THR A 76 -5.35 9.54 29.36
N THR A 77 -6.63 9.46 29.73
CA THR A 77 -7.44 8.24 29.57
C THR A 77 -7.54 7.84 28.10
N LYS A 78 -7.82 8.79 27.19
CA LYS A 78 -7.86 8.56 25.74
C LYS A 78 -6.55 7.93 25.23
N LEU A 79 -5.40 8.45 25.67
CA LEU A 79 -4.09 7.95 25.27
C LEU A 79 -3.84 6.52 25.76
N TRP A 80 -4.13 6.23 27.03
CA TRP A 80 -3.89 4.90 27.60
C TRP A 80 -4.85 3.85 27.04
N CYS A 81 -6.14 4.19 26.87
CA CYS A 81 -7.09 3.32 26.18
C CYS A 81 -6.62 3.00 24.76
N TYR A 82 -6.20 4.00 23.98
CA TYR A 82 -5.66 3.79 22.64
C TYR A 82 -4.43 2.86 22.66
N ARG A 83 -3.49 3.06 23.58
CA ARG A 83 -2.30 2.20 23.70
C ARG A 83 -2.64 0.74 24.00
N ILE A 84 -3.55 0.50 24.94
CA ILE A 84 -3.95 -0.85 25.34
C ILE A 84 -4.73 -1.54 24.21
N SER A 85 -5.72 -0.85 23.64
CA SER A 85 -6.48 -1.39 22.49
C SER A 85 -5.58 -1.64 21.30
N SER A 86 -4.63 -0.75 21.02
CA SER A 86 -3.64 -0.96 19.96
C SER A 86 -2.76 -2.17 20.22
N LEU A 87 -2.38 -2.46 21.46
CA LEU A 87 -1.58 -3.65 21.75
C LEU A 87 -2.37 -4.94 21.46
N ILE A 88 -3.64 -4.96 21.90
CA ILE A 88 -4.53 -6.11 21.75
C ILE A 88 -4.89 -6.35 20.28
N CYS A 89 -5.14 -5.29 19.52
CA CYS A 89 -5.64 -5.41 18.14
C CYS A 89 -4.54 -5.34 17.08
N ALA A 90 -3.50 -4.52 17.25
CA ALA A 90 -2.50 -4.31 16.20
C ALA A 90 -1.57 -5.52 16.04
N ILE A 91 -1.22 -6.22 17.13
CA ILE A 91 -0.34 -7.39 17.03
C ILE A 91 -1.03 -8.53 16.25
N PRO A 92 -2.26 -8.96 16.57
CA PRO A 92 -2.95 -9.97 15.77
C PRO A 92 -3.18 -9.51 14.34
N ALA A 93 -3.59 -8.26 14.13
CA ALA A 93 -3.80 -7.72 12.78
C ALA A 93 -2.52 -7.74 11.95
N ALA A 94 -1.37 -7.37 12.53
CA ALA A 94 -0.08 -7.42 11.85
C ALA A 94 0.30 -8.85 11.44
N ILE A 95 0.01 -9.84 12.29
CA ILE A 95 0.24 -11.26 11.96
C ILE A 95 -0.66 -11.70 10.81
N CYS A 96 -1.96 -11.39 10.87
CA CYS A 96 -2.90 -11.74 9.80
C CYS A 96 -2.49 -11.13 8.46
N TRP A 97 -2.18 -9.83 8.43
CA TRP A 97 -1.72 -9.16 7.22
C TRP A 97 -0.38 -9.69 6.73
N GLY A 98 0.56 -9.99 7.64
CA GLY A 98 1.84 -10.60 7.27
C GLY A 98 1.67 -11.95 6.56
N ILE A 99 0.78 -12.81 7.08
CA ILE A 99 0.45 -14.09 6.45
C ILE A 99 -0.20 -13.87 5.09
N GLU A 100 -1.18 -12.96 5.00
CA GLU A 100 -1.86 -12.64 3.74
C GLU A 100 -0.86 -12.21 2.66
N PHE A 101 0.02 -11.25 2.97
CA PHE A 101 1.04 -10.80 2.02
C PHE A 101 2.06 -11.89 1.66
N ALA A 102 2.40 -12.78 2.59
CA ALA A 102 3.26 -13.93 2.30
C ALA A 102 2.58 -14.90 1.32
N CYS A 103 1.30 -15.24 1.55
CA CYS A 103 0.51 -16.08 0.65
C CYS A 103 0.34 -15.43 -0.74
N LEU A 104 0.01 -14.14 -0.79
CA LEU A 104 -0.09 -13.40 -2.04
C LEU A 104 1.23 -13.40 -2.82
N SER A 105 2.36 -13.21 -2.13
CA SER A 105 3.68 -13.26 -2.75
C SER A 105 4.00 -14.65 -3.31
N PHE A 106 3.70 -15.71 -2.55
CA PHE A 106 3.83 -17.08 -3.01
C PHE A 106 2.98 -17.33 -4.26
N CYS A 107 1.69 -17.04 -4.22
CA CYS A 107 0.80 -17.18 -5.38
C CYS A 107 1.27 -16.33 -6.57
N THR A 108 1.85 -15.16 -6.32
CA THR A 108 2.35 -14.29 -7.38
C THR A 108 3.50 -14.94 -8.13
N ILE A 109 4.49 -15.46 -7.40
CA ILE A 109 5.69 -16.06 -7.97
C ILE A 109 5.37 -17.40 -8.62
N TRP A 110 4.61 -18.25 -7.93
CA TRP A 110 4.43 -19.65 -8.35
C TRP A 110 3.23 -19.87 -9.27
N CYS A 111 2.21 -19.02 -9.21
CA CYS A 111 1.01 -19.19 -10.04
C CYS A 111 0.87 -18.08 -11.08
N TRP A 112 0.90 -16.81 -10.66
CA TRP A 112 0.62 -15.69 -11.57
C TRP A 112 1.72 -15.46 -12.60
N GLN A 113 2.99 -15.38 -12.19
CA GLN A 113 4.09 -15.14 -13.11
C GLN A 113 4.17 -16.20 -14.23
N PRO A 114 4.11 -17.52 -13.92
CA PRO A 114 4.07 -18.55 -14.95
C PRO A 114 2.82 -18.46 -15.84
N SER A 115 1.65 -18.19 -15.24
CA SER A 115 0.40 -18.06 -15.99
C SER A 115 0.45 -16.90 -16.97
N ILE A 116 0.91 -15.72 -16.53
CA ILE A 116 1.07 -14.55 -17.41
C ILE A 116 1.99 -14.91 -18.57
N LYS A 117 3.12 -15.58 -18.31
CA LYS A 117 4.06 -16.00 -19.36
C LYS A 117 3.44 -17.00 -20.33
N ALA A 118 2.63 -17.95 -19.86
CA ALA A 118 1.90 -18.87 -20.72
C ALA A 118 0.85 -18.16 -21.59
N TYR A 119 0.13 -17.18 -21.04
CA TYR A 119 -0.80 -16.34 -21.79
C TYR A 119 -0.08 -15.46 -22.82
N GLU A 120 1.09 -14.90 -22.48
CA GLU A 120 1.90 -14.10 -23.40
C GLU A 120 2.30 -14.90 -24.65
N ILE A 121 2.75 -16.16 -24.48
CA ILE A 121 3.07 -17.06 -25.60
C ILE A 121 1.83 -17.35 -26.45
N SER A 122 0.69 -17.60 -25.79
CA SER A 122 -0.56 -17.89 -26.48
C SER A 122 -1.04 -16.68 -27.30
N LEU A 123 -1.00 -15.49 -26.70
CA LEU A 123 -1.36 -14.23 -27.34
C LEU A 123 -0.38 -13.85 -28.46
N TRP A 124 0.90 -14.19 -28.35
CA TRP A 124 1.87 -13.95 -29.42
C TRP A 124 1.46 -14.68 -30.71
N TYR A 125 1.06 -15.95 -30.61
CA TYR A 125 0.55 -16.71 -31.75
C TYR A 125 -0.75 -16.10 -32.32
N THR A 126 -1.71 -15.79 -31.45
CA THR A 126 -2.98 -15.19 -31.88
C THR A 126 -2.77 -13.84 -32.55
N SER A 127 -1.90 -12.99 -32.00
CA SER A 127 -1.57 -11.67 -32.55
C SER A 127 -0.97 -11.79 -33.94
N ARG A 128 -0.14 -12.82 -34.18
CA ARG A 128 0.44 -13.05 -35.51
C ARG A 128 -0.60 -13.41 -36.56
N ILE A 129 -1.58 -14.23 -36.21
CA ILE A 129 -2.73 -14.52 -37.09
C ILE A 129 -3.53 -13.24 -37.32
N TYR A 130 -3.80 -12.48 -36.26
CA TYR A 130 -4.56 -11.25 -36.34
C TYR A 130 -3.88 -10.20 -37.22
N GLU A 131 -2.56 -10.05 -37.14
CA GLU A 131 -1.78 -9.20 -38.04
C GLU A 131 -1.93 -9.59 -39.51
N VAL A 132 -1.90 -10.89 -39.81
CA VAL A 132 -2.08 -11.39 -41.18
C VAL A 132 -3.49 -11.07 -41.68
N LEU A 133 -4.52 -11.26 -40.84
CA LEU A 133 -5.90 -10.92 -41.19
C LEU A 133 -6.07 -9.41 -41.41
N LEU A 134 -5.51 -8.58 -40.51
CA LEU A 134 -5.55 -7.13 -40.67
C LEU A 134 -4.86 -6.69 -41.96
N LYS A 135 -3.72 -7.28 -42.32
CA LYS A 135 -3.06 -7.01 -43.61
C LYS A 135 -3.88 -7.49 -44.80
N ALA A 136 -4.48 -8.67 -44.73
CA ALA A 136 -5.27 -9.21 -45.84
C ALA A 136 -6.54 -8.40 -46.12
N PHE A 137 -7.21 -7.88 -45.08
CA PHE A 137 -8.52 -7.24 -45.22
C PHE A 137 -8.51 -5.73 -44.98
N MET A 138 -7.84 -5.27 -43.93
CA MET A 138 -7.88 -3.86 -43.55
C MET A 138 -6.90 -3.02 -44.35
N GLU A 139 -5.73 -3.56 -44.72
CA GLU A 139 -4.75 -2.86 -45.57
C GLU A 139 -5.34 -2.43 -46.94
N PRO A 140 -6.02 -3.29 -47.72
CA PRO A 140 -6.66 -2.86 -48.96
C PRO A 140 -7.79 -1.84 -48.73
N CYS A 141 -8.57 -1.97 -47.65
CA CYS A 141 -9.61 -1.00 -47.30
C CYS A 141 -9.02 0.39 -46.99
N PHE A 142 -7.99 0.46 -46.15
CA PHE A 142 -7.33 1.72 -45.83
C PHE A 142 -6.57 2.30 -47.03
N HIS A 143 -6.00 1.46 -47.89
CA HIS A 143 -5.39 1.91 -49.13
C HIS A 143 -6.44 2.55 -50.07
N ALA A 144 -7.62 1.94 -50.21
CA ALA A 144 -8.71 2.48 -51.01
C ALA A 144 -9.22 3.83 -50.46
N ILE A 145 -9.42 3.92 -49.14
CA ILE A 145 -9.83 5.16 -48.47
C ILE A 145 -8.75 6.24 -48.64
N GLY A 146 -7.48 5.90 -48.47
CA GLY A 146 -6.36 6.82 -48.70
C GLY A 146 -6.33 7.36 -50.14
N LYS A 147 -6.60 6.49 -51.13
CA LYS A 147 -6.73 6.91 -52.55
C LYS A 147 -7.91 7.85 -52.80
N MET A 148 -9.04 7.69 -52.10
CA MET A 148 -10.16 8.63 -52.24
C MET A 148 -9.76 10.05 -51.80
N PHE A 149 -8.97 10.18 -50.75
CA PHE A 149 -8.53 11.49 -50.26
C PHE A 149 -7.28 12.03 -50.97
N SER A 150 -6.45 11.18 -51.59
CA SER A 150 -5.23 11.63 -52.27
C SER A 150 -5.47 12.49 -53.50
N HIS A 151 -6.69 12.48 -54.06
CA HIS A 151 -7.05 13.31 -55.21
C HIS A 151 -7.45 14.76 -54.83
N ILE A 152 -7.55 15.09 -53.54
CA ILE A 152 -7.89 16.44 -53.09
C ILE A 152 -6.59 17.27 -52.98
N VAL A 153 -6.30 18.05 -54.03
CA VAL A 153 -5.16 18.98 -54.06
C VAL A 153 -5.62 20.35 -53.57
N VAL A 154 -5.21 20.75 -52.37
CA VAL A 154 -5.51 22.08 -51.82
C VAL A 154 -4.40 23.04 -52.22
N ASN A 155 -4.71 24.00 -53.11
CA ASN A 155 -3.81 25.10 -53.44
C ASN A 155 -3.98 26.23 -52.43
N VAL A 156 -3.04 26.35 -51.48
CA VAL A 156 -3.03 27.46 -50.53
C VAL A 156 -2.40 28.67 -51.23
N ARG A 157 -3.23 29.67 -51.56
CA ARG A 157 -2.72 30.98 -51.97
C ARG A 157 -2.21 31.69 -50.72
N GLN A 158 -0.88 31.77 -50.57
CA GLN A 158 -0.27 32.72 -49.63
C GLN A 158 -0.51 34.13 -50.19
N SER A 159 -1.46 34.85 -49.60
CA SER A 159 -1.58 36.29 -49.83
C SER A 159 -0.53 36.98 -48.98
N GLY A 160 0.41 37.64 -49.67
CA GLY A 160 1.11 38.80 -49.11
C GLY A 160 0.18 39.99 -49.01
#